data_AF-A0A5B0X2T7-F1
#
_entry.id   AF-A0A5B0X2T7-F1
#
_cell.length_a   1.000
_cell.length_b   1.000
_cell.length_c   1.000
_cell.angle_alpha   90.00
_cell.angle_beta   90.00
_cell.angle_gamma   90.00
#
_symmetry.space_group_name_H-M   'P 1'
#
loop_
_entity.id
_entity.type
_entity.pdbx_description
1 polymer ?
#
loop_
_entity_poly.entity_id
_entity_poly.type
_entity_poly.pdbx_seq_one_letter_code
_entity_poly.pdbx_strand_id
1 'polypeptide(L)'
;MSYNVLETEWWSLAVPPEWWAEAEDESILVGDHDGVGCIEISTLFKDSGEFDSEIVTRMAAEEAEAPVDWKSVRAGDFTGVTGHYQEEDTAVREWYLANGSMLLYITYSCDAENGGMDDAAVDEILDTLQLAAES
;
A
#
# COMPACT_ATOMS: atom_id res chain seq x y z
N MET A 1 9.60 -21.10 5.77
CA MET A 1 8.30 -20.45 6.05
C MET A 1 7.62 -20.32 4.71
N SER A 2 6.39 -20.81 4.56
CA SER A 2 5.67 -20.78 3.29
C SER A 2 4.82 -19.52 3.26
N TYR A 3 5.18 -18.56 2.41
CA TYR A 3 4.35 -17.39 2.12
C TYR A 3 3.28 -17.80 1.10
N ASN A 4 2.08 -17.25 1.22
CA ASN A 4 1.12 -17.28 0.12
C ASN A 4 1.44 -16.12 -0.82
N VAL A 5 1.17 -16.27 -2.11
CA VAL A 5 1.30 -15.17 -3.07
C VAL A 5 -0.11 -14.75 -3.45
N LEU A 6 -0.45 -13.50 -3.16
CA LEU A 6 -1.62 -12.82 -3.68
C LEU A 6 -1.27 -12.37 -5.10
N GLU A 7 -2.02 -12.84 -6.10
CA GLU A 7 -1.81 -12.49 -7.50
C GLU A 7 -3.06 -11.79 -8.03
N THR A 8 -2.85 -10.64 -8.67
CA THR A 8 -3.87 -9.91 -9.43
C THR A 8 -3.56 -9.99 -10.92
N GLU A 9 -4.35 -9.33 -11.76
CA GLU A 9 -4.01 -9.18 -13.19
C GLU A 9 -2.72 -8.36 -13.40
N TRP A 10 -2.34 -7.51 -12.44
CA TRP A 10 -1.38 -6.43 -12.68
C TRP A 10 -0.16 -6.44 -11.76
N TRP A 11 -0.30 -7.04 -10.59
CA TRP A 11 0.75 -7.12 -9.58
C TRP A 11 0.56 -8.34 -8.69
N SER A 12 1.62 -8.73 -7.99
CA SER A 12 1.61 -9.77 -6.97
C SER A 12 2.25 -9.29 -5.68
N LEU A 13 1.83 -9.89 -4.56
CA LEU A 13 2.29 -9.57 -3.21
C LEU A 13 2.48 -10.87 -2.42
N ALA A 14 3.60 -11.02 -1.70
CA ALA A 14 3.77 -12.13 -0.77
C ALA A 14 3.05 -11.81 0.55
N VAL A 15 2.16 -12.69 0.96
CA VAL A 15 1.37 -12.59 2.19
C VAL A 15 1.93 -13.59 3.21
N PRO A 16 2.50 -13.11 4.33
CA PRO A 16 2.95 -13.95 5.43
C PRO A 16 1.83 -14.83 5.98
N PRO A 17 2.13 -15.98 6.58
CA PRO A 17 1.11 -16.88 7.12
C PRO A 17 0.33 -16.31 8.32
N GLU A 18 0.83 -15.23 8.92
CA GLU A 18 0.18 -14.48 10.01
C GLU A 18 -0.88 -13.51 9.47
N TRP A 19 -0.92 -13.31 8.14
CA TRP A 19 -1.84 -12.40 7.46
C TRP A 19 -2.75 -13.18 6.51
N TRP A 20 -3.95 -12.65 6.30
CA TRP A 20 -4.91 -13.12 5.31
C TRP A 20 -5.04 -12.07 4.20
N ALA A 21 -5.52 -12.49 3.02
CA ALA A 21 -5.83 -11.59 1.92
C ALA A 21 -7.19 -11.94 1.31
N GLU A 22 -8.00 -10.92 1.01
CA GLU A 22 -9.31 -11.05 0.39
C GLU A 22 -9.52 -9.93 -0.64
N ALA A 23 -10.03 -10.29 -1.82
CA ALA A 23 -10.39 -9.31 -2.84
C ALA A 23 -11.83 -8.82 -2.60
N GLU A 24 -12.02 -7.51 -2.52
CA GLU A 24 -13.31 -6.84 -2.50
C GLU A 24 -13.64 -6.27 -3.89
N ASP A 25 -14.80 -5.60 -4.03
CA ASP A 25 -15.30 -5.12 -5.33
C ASP A 25 -14.32 -4.17 -6.05
N GLU A 26 -13.60 -3.31 -5.33
CA GLU A 26 -12.71 -2.29 -5.92
C GLU A 26 -11.30 -2.25 -5.30
N SER A 27 -11.03 -3.07 -4.27
CA SER A 27 -9.78 -3.06 -3.51
C SER A 27 -9.41 -4.47 -3.04
N ILE A 28 -8.20 -4.62 -2.53
CA ILE A 28 -7.74 -5.86 -1.90
C ILE A 28 -7.38 -5.57 -0.46
N LEU A 29 -7.94 -6.34 0.46
CA LEU A 29 -7.67 -6.27 1.89
C LEU A 29 -6.66 -7.33 2.28
N VAL A 30 -5.65 -6.94 3.06
CA VAL A 30 -4.65 -7.82 3.65
C VAL A 30 -4.59 -7.51 5.14
N GLY A 31 -5.23 -8.35 5.95
CA GLY A 31 -5.34 -8.12 7.40
C GLY A 31 -4.50 -9.09 8.21
N ASP A 32 -4.09 -8.65 9.39
CA ASP A 32 -3.46 -9.53 10.38
C ASP A 32 -4.51 -10.47 11.02
N HIS A 33 -4.11 -11.69 11.36
CA HIS A 33 -5.02 -12.68 11.95
C HIS A 33 -5.47 -12.35 13.39
N ASP A 34 -4.71 -11.55 14.13
CA ASP A 34 -5.09 -11.07 15.46
C ASP A 34 -5.99 -9.82 15.39
N GLY A 35 -6.23 -9.28 14.19
CA GLY A 35 -7.20 -8.22 13.92
C GLY A 35 -6.74 -6.82 14.33
N VAL A 36 -5.43 -6.62 14.50
CA VAL A 36 -4.83 -5.37 14.97
C VAL A 36 -4.81 -4.30 13.88
N GLY A 37 -4.54 -4.69 12.64
CA GLY A 37 -4.47 -3.77 11.50
C GLY A 37 -4.81 -4.42 10.17
N CYS A 38 -5.10 -3.57 9.19
CA CYS A 38 -5.47 -3.98 7.85
C CYS A 38 -4.78 -3.10 6.81
N ILE A 39 -4.17 -3.74 5.81
CA ILE A 39 -3.68 -3.09 4.59
C ILE A 39 -4.81 -3.14 3.55
N GLU A 40 -5.13 -2.02 2.94
CA GLU A 40 -6.02 -1.94 1.78
C GLU A 40 -5.23 -1.46 0.57
N ILE A 41 -5.40 -2.13 -0.58
CA ILE A 41 -4.72 -1.81 -1.83
C ILE A 41 -5.75 -1.53 -2.92
N SER A 42 -5.75 -0.31 -3.43
CA SER A 42 -6.54 0.13 -4.58
C SER A 42 -5.64 0.37 -5.78
N THR A 43 -6.06 -0.09 -6.96
CA THR A 43 -5.26 0.04 -8.20
C THR A 43 -5.89 1.06 -9.14
N LEU A 44 -5.10 2.05 -9.58
CA LEU A 44 -5.51 3.07 -10.53
C LEU A 44 -4.64 3.02 -11.80
N PHE A 45 -5.27 3.29 -12.95
CA PHE A 45 -4.62 3.34 -14.25
C PHE A 45 -4.79 4.70 -14.92
N LYS A 46 -3.74 5.17 -15.60
CA LYS A 46 -3.87 6.29 -16.55
C LYS A 46 -4.31 5.78 -17.91
N ASP A 47 -5.22 6.52 -18.53
CA ASP A 47 -5.53 6.37 -19.97
C ASP A 47 -4.30 6.61 -20.85
N SER A 48 -3.39 7.49 -20.44
CA SER A 48 -2.15 7.77 -21.18
C SER A 48 -1.03 8.35 -20.32
N GLY A 49 0.21 8.02 -20.69
CA GLY A 49 1.42 8.43 -19.99
C GLY A 49 1.71 7.62 -18.73
N GLU A 50 2.71 8.06 -17.96
CA GLU A 50 3.17 7.40 -16.73
C GLU A 50 2.92 8.27 -15.49
N PHE A 51 2.89 7.66 -14.32
CA PHE A 51 2.92 8.32 -13.03
C PHE A 51 4.38 8.58 -12.65
N ASP A 52 4.90 9.76 -13.00
CA ASP A 52 6.21 10.18 -12.51
C ASP A 52 6.13 10.67 -11.05
N SER A 53 7.30 10.81 -10.42
CA SER A 53 7.41 11.17 -9.00
C SER A 53 6.76 12.51 -8.65
N GLU A 54 6.74 13.49 -9.58
CA GLU A 54 6.11 14.79 -9.32
C GLU A 54 4.58 14.64 -9.30
N ILE A 55 4.04 13.89 -10.26
CA ILE A 55 2.60 13.57 -10.29
C ILE A 55 2.18 12.83 -9.03
N VAL A 56 2.91 11.77 -8.66
CA VAL A 56 2.61 10.95 -7.48
C VAL A 56 2.62 11.80 -6.21
N THR A 57 3.65 12.61 -6.01
CA THR A 57 3.76 13.49 -4.83
C THR A 57 2.66 14.53 -4.80
N ARG A 58 2.29 15.09 -5.97
CA ARG A 58 1.19 16.06 -6.05
C ARG A 58 -0.15 15.43 -5.71
N MET A 59 -0.45 14.25 -6.25
CA MET A 59 -1.68 13.52 -5.94
C MET A 59 -1.79 13.26 -4.44
N ALA A 60 -0.74 12.73 -3.82
CA ALA A 60 -0.68 12.50 -2.38
C ALA A 60 -0.96 13.79 -1.57
N ALA A 61 -0.40 14.92 -1.99
CA ALA A 61 -0.63 16.20 -1.33
C ALA A 61 -2.02 16.81 -1.58
N GLU A 62 -2.66 16.51 -2.71
CA GLU A 62 -4.01 16.99 -3.05
C GLU A 62 -5.10 16.22 -2.31
N GLU A 63 -4.91 14.91 -2.10
CA GLU A 63 -5.86 14.04 -1.40
C GLU A 63 -5.75 14.15 0.13
N ALA A 64 -4.59 14.55 0.66
CA ALA A 64 -4.37 14.67 2.08
C ALA A 64 -5.30 15.71 2.74
N GLU A 65 -6.12 15.28 3.70
CA GLU A 65 -7.02 16.16 4.47
C GLU A 65 -6.26 17.05 5.48
N ALA A 66 -5.03 16.67 5.81
CA ALA A 66 -4.14 17.39 6.70
C ALA A 66 -2.69 17.44 6.14
N PRO A 67 -1.83 18.34 6.64
CA PRO A 67 -0.43 18.35 6.25
C PRO A 67 0.29 17.05 6.66
N VAL A 68 0.69 16.23 5.70
CA VAL A 68 1.45 14.99 5.88
C VAL A 68 2.92 15.19 5.49
N ASP A 69 3.84 14.66 6.30
CA ASP A 69 5.28 14.62 5.99
C ASP A 69 5.57 13.48 5.02
N TRP A 70 5.38 13.76 3.72
CA TRP A 70 5.59 12.80 2.65
C TRP A 70 7.07 12.44 2.47
N LYS A 71 7.36 11.13 2.48
CA LYS A 71 8.72 10.61 2.28
C LYS A 71 8.76 9.74 1.04
N SER A 72 9.79 9.92 0.22
CA SER A 72 10.03 9.02 -0.91
C SER A 72 10.31 7.60 -0.43
N VAL A 73 9.70 6.62 -1.09
CA VAL A 73 9.79 5.20 -0.72
C VAL A 73 9.85 4.33 -1.99
N ARG A 74 10.44 3.16 -1.83
CA ARG A 74 10.39 2.07 -2.81
C ARG A 74 9.85 0.85 -2.10
N ALA A 75 8.93 0.14 -2.74
CA ALA A 75 8.38 -1.12 -2.26
C ALA A 75 8.38 -2.11 -3.44
N GLY A 76 9.33 -3.04 -3.41
CA GLY A 76 9.57 -3.97 -4.51
C GLY A 76 9.85 -3.28 -5.85
N ASP A 77 8.97 -3.52 -6.83
CA ASP A 77 9.05 -2.93 -8.18
C ASP A 77 8.46 -1.52 -8.26
N PHE A 78 7.77 -1.04 -7.23
CA PHE A 78 7.09 0.25 -7.27
C PHE A 78 7.87 1.33 -6.49
N THR A 79 7.70 2.59 -6.91
CA THR A 79 8.30 3.75 -6.26
C THR A 79 7.30 4.87 -6.09
N GLY A 80 7.41 5.65 -5.02
CA GLY A 80 6.53 6.79 -4.81
C GLY A 80 6.74 7.45 -3.46
N VAL A 81 5.66 7.77 -2.77
CA VAL A 81 5.70 8.45 -1.46
C VAL A 81 4.88 7.71 -0.41
N THR A 82 5.30 7.82 0.85
CA THR A 82 4.56 7.35 2.02
C THR A 82 4.38 8.46 3.03
N GLY A 83 3.24 8.42 3.70
CA GLY A 83 2.82 9.33 4.75
C GLY A 83 2.36 8.55 5.98
N HIS A 84 2.37 9.21 7.12
CA HIS A 84 1.73 8.70 8.33
C HIS A 84 1.01 9.85 9.01
N TYR A 85 -0.15 9.54 9.57
CA TYR A 85 -0.97 10.48 10.30
C TYR A 85 -1.89 9.71 11.25
N GLN A 86 -2.56 10.43 12.13
CA GLN A 86 -3.53 9.86 13.05
C GLN A 86 -4.86 10.56 12.85
N GLU A 87 -5.92 9.76 12.72
CA GLU A 87 -7.30 10.22 12.59
C GLU A 87 -8.08 9.72 13.79
N GLU A 88 -8.49 10.64 14.66
CA GLU A 88 -9.17 10.32 15.93
C GLU A 88 -8.35 9.30 16.76
N ASP A 89 -8.77 8.04 16.77
CA ASP A 89 -8.17 6.93 17.51
C ASP A 89 -7.56 5.87 16.57
N THR A 90 -7.35 6.22 15.31
CA THR A 90 -6.79 5.33 14.27
C THR A 90 -5.44 5.87 13.83
N ALA A 91 -4.39 5.05 13.92
CA ALA A 91 -3.12 5.33 13.28
C ALA A 91 -3.17 4.85 11.82
N VAL A 92 -2.87 5.75 10.89
CA VAL A 92 -2.91 5.48 9.45
C VAL A 92 -1.53 5.71 8.84
N ARG A 93 -1.11 4.76 8.01
CA ARG A 93 -0.01 4.92 7.07
C ARG A 93 -0.57 4.77 5.68
N GLU A 94 -0.08 5.58 4.76
CA GLU A 94 -0.52 5.54 3.38
C GLU A 94 0.66 5.59 2.43
N TRP A 95 0.47 5.02 1.25
CA TRP A 95 1.45 4.98 0.18
C TRP A 95 0.78 5.25 -1.16
N TYR A 96 1.42 6.10 -1.93
CA TYR A 96 1.13 6.28 -3.36
C TYR A 96 2.33 5.71 -4.11
N LEU A 97 2.18 4.51 -4.67
CA LEU A 97 3.26 3.76 -5.30
C LEU A 97 2.99 3.60 -6.79
N ALA A 98 3.89 4.06 -7.64
CA ALA A 98 3.73 4.02 -9.08
C ALA A 98 4.73 3.08 -9.75
N ASN A 99 4.28 2.47 -10.86
CA ASN A 99 5.14 1.88 -11.86
C ASN A 99 4.48 2.04 -13.25
N GLY A 100 5.12 2.80 -14.14
CA GLY A 100 4.58 3.11 -15.47
C GLY A 100 3.24 3.84 -15.38
N SER A 101 2.21 3.32 -16.06
CA SER A 101 0.85 3.88 -16.08
C SER A 101 -0.04 3.42 -14.93
N MET A 102 0.51 2.67 -13.97
CA MET A 102 -0.20 2.11 -12.82
C MET A 102 0.21 2.82 -11.54
N LEU A 103 -0.77 3.09 -10.69
CA LEU A 103 -0.61 3.61 -9.34
C LEU A 103 -1.34 2.68 -8.36
N LEU A 104 -0.66 2.27 -7.31
CA LEU A 104 -1.25 1.63 -6.15
C LEU A 104 -1.42 2.70 -5.08
N TYR A 105 -2.67 2.89 -4.65
CA TYR A 105 -2.98 3.60 -3.42
C TYR A 105 -3.15 2.55 -2.33
N ILE A 106 -2.28 2.62 -1.32
CA ILE A 106 -2.23 1.65 -0.23
C ILE A 106 -2.45 2.39 1.07
N THR A 107 -3.29 1.85 1.93
CA THR A 107 -3.43 2.31 3.31
C THR A 107 -3.19 1.16 4.26
N TYR A 108 -2.58 1.44 5.40
CA TYR A 108 -2.56 0.56 6.56
C TYR A 108 -3.19 1.34 7.70
N SER A 109 -4.20 0.75 8.32
CA SER A 109 -4.86 1.34 9.47
C SER A 109 -4.89 0.36 10.63
N CYS A 110 -4.67 0.89 11.83
CA CYS A 110 -4.80 0.17 13.08
C CYS A 110 -5.30 1.13 14.17
N ASP A 111 -5.70 0.58 15.31
CA ASP A 111 -5.94 1.39 16.50
C ASP A 111 -4.67 2.19 16.87
N ALA A 112 -4.84 3.45 17.30
CA ALA A 112 -3.73 4.34 17.62
C ALA A 112 -2.85 3.79 18.75
N GLU A 113 -3.40 2.99 19.67
CA GLU A 113 -2.61 2.31 20.71
C GLU A 113 -1.65 1.25 20.13
N ASN A 114 -1.97 0.72 18.94
CA ASN A 114 -1.15 -0.25 18.21
C ASN A 114 -0.24 0.41 17.15
N GLY A 115 -0.26 1.74 17.05
CA GLY A 115 0.55 2.49 16.09
C GLY A 115 2.03 2.13 16.19
N GLY A 116 2.61 1.71 15.06
CA GLY A 116 4.01 1.34 14.95
C GLY A 116 4.36 -0.10 15.32
N MET A 117 3.38 -0.92 15.77
CA MET A 117 3.64 -2.32 16.13
C MET A 117 3.94 -3.19 14.90
N ASP A 118 3.12 -3.07 13.85
CA ASP A 118 3.26 -3.85 12.63
C ASP A 118 4.10 -3.15 11.55
N ASP A 119 4.73 -2.02 11.86
CA ASP A 119 5.37 -1.18 10.85
C ASP A 119 6.38 -1.94 10.00
N ALA A 120 7.22 -2.73 10.67
CA ALA A 120 8.22 -3.56 10.00
C ALA A 120 7.57 -4.67 9.16
N ALA A 121 6.52 -5.32 9.68
CA ALA A 121 5.82 -6.38 8.96
C ALA A 121 5.13 -5.84 7.70
N VAL A 122 4.47 -4.68 7.81
CA VAL A 122 3.84 -4.00 6.68
C VAL A 122 4.89 -3.61 5.64
N ASP A 123 6.01 -3.03 6.06
CA ASP A 123 7.10 -2.68 5.15
C ASP A 123 7.69 -3.92 4.45
N GLU A 124 7.88 -5.03 5.17
CA GLU A 124 8.36 -6.29 4.60
C GLU A 124 7.37 -6.91 3.61
N ILE A 125 6.06 -6.83 3.88
CA ILE A 125 5.01 -7.26 2.96
C ILE A 125 5.08 -6.44 1.67
N LEU A 126 5.04 -5.11 1.79
CA LEU A 126 5.03 -4.21 0.64
C LEU A 126 6.32 -4.29 -0.18
N ASP A 127 7.47 -4.59 0.42
CA ASP A 127 8.74 -4.78 -0.32
C ASP A 127 8.68 -5.97 -1.30
N THR A 128 7.71 -6.88 -1.12
CA THR A 128 7.50 -8.01 -2.04
C THR A 128 6.63 -7.68 -3.25
N LEU A 129 6.09 -6.45 -3.34
CA LEU A 129 5.27 -6.00 -4.47
C LEU A 129 6.03 -6.14 -5.79
N GLN A 130 5.47 -6.93 -6.69
CA GLN A 130 6.03 -7.15 -8.03
C GLN A 130 4.99 -6.85 -9.09
N LEU A 131 5.43 -6.30 -10.22
CA LEU A 131 4.58 -6.21 -11.40
C LEU A 131 4.26 -7.62 -11.92
N ALA A 132 3.01 -7.86 -12.28
CA ALA A 132 2.67 -9.06 -13.03
C ALA A 132 3.36 -8.98 -14.38
N ALA A 133 4.08 -10.03 -14.76
CA ALA A 133 4.72 -10.09 -16.06
C ALA A 133 3.64 -10.17 -17.16
N GLU A 134 3.65 -9.24 -18.11
CA GLU A 134 2.88 -9.37 -19.35
C GLU A 134 3.32 -10.68 -20.03
N SER A 135 2.40 -11.65 -20.13
CA SER A 135 2.63 -12.94 -20.78
C SER A 135 2.44 -12.88 -22.29
#